data_AF-A0A2P4YPZ4-F1
#
_entry.id   AF-A0A2P4YPZ4-F1
#
_cell.length_a   1.000
_cell.length_b   1.000
_cell.length_c   1.000
_cell.angle_alpha   90.00
_cell.angle_beta   90.00
_cell.angle_gamma   90.00
#
_symmetry.space_group_name_H-M   'P 1'
#
loop_
_entity.id
_entity.type
_entity.pdbx_description
1 polymer ?
#
loop_
_entity_poly.entity_id
_entity_poly.type
_entity_poly.pdbx_seq_one_letter_code
_entity_poly.pdbx_strand_id
1 'polypeptide(L)'
;MKSLQEHLVVPIDETADVRAQLVHAPSESIVLQPFVFSFIRLALYCALVVCSCGILLIVSVWFPQVFTRIARKRIPFASVGDADYVLILVHGEGFRARWVECPVHRQSDEHTKVPWVWFEFKKHRYVYNFDRGDFQRYLSTICEDLECIRARTHDGLDEYMVTSKIELFGPNRVLIDKPHVLMLIFVKLVHPFYLFQLFSAGVWFWEEYTVYAIVILVLSATSMTYEIYSEVSNSNRLRSMLVPGDILVVEEGPMCADVLLLSEYKTSFLHAGSTISTVREGDEGCKGVVLSTGFSTGKGELFRSILFPKPIVFEFERDSYRYLAVLWLVAIAAFIKRVSEGSKVGTPFAETVVNSLDLITVAVPPALPLVLSSGIGFAMKRLQEGGIFCIDSQRVNLCGQISCFCFDKTGTLTQEHLSFAGVDVSLFHSAPSRATSTQTIDIPSRFRLGMATCHGLSEHDGNLQGYLLDMAMFEASEFTLRHLHNKTEGNYVAIVITKDDTSKKYGIIKRFPFDATCQRSSAVVEEIATGKRFIFVKGSPEAVSAISTTTPPDLKHKTLSYSADGYYCIGFGVKELNPSISFDFNSREQVENGFEGLALFKNELKPETKNMIEELDIAVIDGGRAALAVPERKA
;
A
#
# COMPACT_ATOMS: atom_id res chain seq x y z
N MET A 1 3.13 -0.70 27.61
CA MET A 1 4.17 -1.16 26.68
C MET A 1 4.91 -2.31 27.34
N LYS A 2 4.50 -3.55 27.10
CA LYS A 2 5.19 -4.76 27.59
C LYS A 2 5.73 -5.50 26.38
N SER A 3 7.05 -5.69 26.39
CA SER A 3 7.84 -6.80 25.83
C SER A 3 7.50 -7.27 24.41
N LEU A 4 8.32 -6.83 23.45
CA LEU A 4 8.41 -7.35 22.08
C LEU A 4 9.76 -8.10 21.92
N GLN A 5 10.07 -8.99 22.87
CA GLN A 5 11.29 -9.81 22.85
C GLN A 5 11.01 -11.22 23.40
N GLU A 6 10.58 -12.13 22.53
CA GLU A 6 10.75 -13.59 22.66
C GLU A 6 10.94 -14.10 21.21
N HIS A 7 12.18 -14.16 20.73
CA HIS A 7 13.00 -15.38 20.60
C HIS A 7 12.33 -16.48 19.77
N LEU A 8 12.75 -16.59 18.50
CA LEU A 8 12.70 -17.82 17.70
C LEU A 8 13.87 -17.77 16.71
N VAL A 9 15.04 -18.23 17.18
CA VAL A 9 16.17 -18.65 16.35
C VAL A 9 16.12 -20.18 16.34
N VAL A 10 16.16 -20.81 15.17
CA VAL A 10 16.35 -22.25 15.05
C VAL A 10 17.46 -22.49 14.01
N PRO A 11 18.52 -23.26 14.34
CA PRO A 11 19.61 -23.56 13.42
C PRO A 11 19.17 -24.53 12.33
N ILE A 12 19.84 -24.46 11.18
CA ILE A 12 19.59 -25.30 10.01
C ILE A 12 20.36 -26.61 10.17
N ASP A 13 19.66 -27.72 10.37
CA ASP A 13 20.20 -29.07 10.18
C ASP A 13 19.44 -29.76 9.03
N GLU A 14 20.19 -30.43 8.16
CA GLU A 14 19.80 -30.79 6.77
C GLU A 14 18.78 -31.92 6.61
N THR A 15 18.15 -32.44 7.65
CA THR A 15 17.17 -33.52 7.50
C THR A 15 16.01 -33.40 8.49
N ALA A 16 14.79 -33.30 7.95
CA ALA A 16 13.48 -33.37 8.61
C ALA A 16 12.81 -32.07 9.12
N ASP A 17 13.51 -30.95 9.29
CA ASP A 17 12.95 -29.75 9.97
C ASP A 17 12.61 -28.53 9.07
N VAL A 18 12.34 -28.76 7.79
CA VAL A 18 11.93 -27.69 6.85
C VAL A 18 10.62 -27.00 7.28
N ARG A 19 9.79 -27.66 8.11
CA ARG A 19 8.50 -27.14 8.59
C ARG A 19 8.57 -26.27 9.85
N ALA A 20 9.65 -26.36 10.63
CA ALA A 20 9.80 -25.62 11.88
C ALA A 20 10.29 -24.17 11.70
N GLN A 21 10.67 -23.79 10.46
CA GLN A 21 11.29 -22.50 10.12
C GLN A 21 10.31 -21.52 9.45
N LEU A 22 9.00 -21.78 9.53
CA LEU A 22 7.96 -21.03 8.84
C LEU A 22 7.59 -19.75 9.62
N VAL A 23 7.65 -18.59 8.96
CA VAL A 23 7.23 -17.31 9.56
C VAL A 23 5.71 -17.25 9.59
N HIS A 24 5.15 -17.47 10.78
CA HIS A 24 3.72 -17.40 11.01
C HIS A 24 3.30 -15.96 11.33
N ALA A 25 2.47 -15.37 10.47
CA ALA A 25 1.78 -14.14 10.82
C ALA A 25 0.52 -14.49 11.63
N PRO A 26 0.13 -13.67 12.62
CA PRO A 26 -1.06 -13.94 13.43
C PRO A 26 -2.25 -14.16 12.49
N SER A 27 -2.91 -15.32 12.63
CA SER A 27 -4.08 -15.64 11.83
C SER A 27 -5.13 -14.55 12.04
N GLU A 28 -5.75 -14.04 10.96
CA GLU A 28 -7.08 -13.46 11.13
C GLU A 28 -7.90 -14.50 11.90
N SER A 29 -8.69 -14.11 12.91
CA SER A 29 -9.49 -15.04 13.71
C SER A 29 -10.54 -15.68 12.80
N ILE A 30 -10.15 -16.78 12.15
CA ILE A 30 -10.93 -17.41 11.11
C ILE A 30 -11.61 -18.64 11.71
N VAL A 31 -12.94 -18.67 11.64
CA VAL A 31 -13.69 -19.88 11.92
C VAL A 31 -13.73 -20.72 10.64
N LEU A 32 -12.94 -21.80 10.63
CA LEU A 32 -12.86 -22.77 9.53
C LEU A 32 -13.89 -23.88 9.75
N GLN A 33 -14.52 -24.40 8.69
CA GLN A 33 -15.30 -25.63 8.74
C GLN A 33 -14.87 -26.56 7.61
N PRO A 34 -14.35 -27.77 7.90
CA PRO A 34 -13.82 -28.66 6.88
C PRO A 34 -14.90 -29.55 6.24
N PHE A 35 -14.77 -29.78 4.93
CA PHE A 35 -15.68 -30.58 4.11
C PHE A 35 -14.93 -31.45 3.09
N VAL A 36 -15.54 -32.57 2.70
CA VAL A 36 -15.04 -33.53 1.70
C VAL A 36 -16.05 -33.66 0.56
N PHE A 37 -15.55 -33.93 -0.64
CA PHE A 37 -16.38 -34.18 -1.81
C PHE A 37 -17.29 -35.40 -1.61
N SER A 38 -18.55 -35.30 -2.03
CA SER A 38 -19.48 -36.42 -1.98
C SER A 38 -20.41 -36.38 -3.18
N PHE A 39 -20.24 -37.34 -4.09
CA PHE A 39 -21.05 -37.44 -5.31
C PHE A 39 -22.55 -37.57 -5.00
N ILE A 40 -22.91 -38.40 -4.01
CA ILE A 40 -24.31 -38.63 -3.61
C ILE A 40 -24.97 -37.33 -3.15
N ARG A 41 -24.28 -36.54 -2.33
CA ARG A 41 -24.78 -35.26 -1.81
C ARG A 41 -24.89 -34.20 -2.91
N LEU A 42 -23.92 -34.16 -3.82
CA LEU A 42 -23.99 -33.29 -4.98
C LEU A 42 -25.16 -33.65 -5.90
N ALA A 43 -25.37 -34.95 -6.19
CA ALA A 43 -26.51 -35.41 -6.97
C ALA A 43 -27.85 -35.07 -6.30
N LEU A 44 -27.93 -35.23 -4.96
CA LEU A 44 -29.09 -34.82 -4.18
C LEU A 44 -29.33 -33.31 -4.25
N TYR A 45 -28.28 -32.49 -4.17
CA TYR A 45 -28.40 -31.05 -4.38
C TYR A 45 -28.95 -30.72 -5.77
N CYS A 46 -28.42 -31.33 -6.83
CA CYS A 46 -28.92 -31.14 -8.19
C CYS A 46 -30.40 -31.56 -8.32
N ALA A 47 -30.79 -32.69 -7.72
CA ALA A 47 -32.19 -33.12 -7.70
C ALA A 47 -33.09 -32.11 -6.97
N LEU A 48 -32.66 -31.61 -5.81
CA LEU A 48 -33.39 -30.57 -5.07
C LEU A 48 -33.49 -29.25 -5.85
N VAL A 49 -32.44 -28.87 -6.59
CA VAL A 49 -32.48 -27.70 -7.46
C VAL A 49 -33.55 -27.85 -8.54
N VAL A 50 -33.60 -29.00 -9.21
CA VAL A 50 -34.63 -29.30 -10.23
C VAL A 50 -36.02 -29.33 -9.60
N CYS A 51 -36.20 -30.01 -8.46
CA CYS A 51 -37.48 -30.05 -7.75
C CYS A 51 -37.95 -28.66 -7.28
N SER A 52 -37.02 -27.76 -6.97
CA SER A 52 -37.32 -26.38 -6.57
C SER A 52 -37.49 -25.41 -7.74
N CYS A 53 -37.48 -25.89 -8.99
CA CYS A 53 -37.48 -25.06 -10.20
C CYS A 53 -36.40 -23.97 -10.18
N GLY A 54 -35.23 -24.25 -9.59
CA GLY A 54 -34.11 -23.30 -9.51
C GLY A 54 -34.12 -22.35 -8.30
N ILE A 55 -35.14 -22.36 -7.44
CA ILE A 55 -35.17 -21.52 -6.23
C ILE A 55 -33.99 -21.84 -5.30
N LEU A 56 -33.67 -23.13 -5.13
CA LEU A 56 -32.53 -23.54 -4.30
C LEU A 56 -31.18 -23.06 -4.87
N LEU A 57 -31.07 -22.95 -6.19
CA LEU A 57 -29.87 -22.40 -6.84
C LEU A 57 -29.71 -20.92 -6.49
N ILE A 58 -30.79 -20.14 -6.56
CA ILE A 58 -30.80 -18.72 -6.17
C ILE A 58 -30.39 -18.54 -4.71
N VAL A 59 -31.01 -19.31 -3.81
CA VAL A 59 -30.69 -19.29 -2.37
C VAL A 59 -29.22 -19.66 -2.13
N SER A 60 -28.67 -20.58 -2.92
CA SER A 60 -27.26 -20.99 -2.82
C SER A 60 -26.28 -19.91 -3.28
N VAL A 61 -26.67 -19.05 -4.23
CA VAL A 61 -25.88 -17.88 -4.64
C VAL A 61 -25.84 -16.84 -3.51
N TRP A 62 -26.98 -16.60 -2.84
CA TRP A 62 -27.05 -15.65 -1.72
C TRP A 62 -26.36 -16.15 -0.45
N PHE A 63 -26.44 -17.45 -0.21
CA PHE A 63 -25.91 -18.11 0.97
C PHE A 63 -25.02 -19.29 0.56
N PRO A 64 -23.73 -19.06 0.26
CA PRO A 64 -22.79 -20.11 -0.15
C PRO A 64 -22.71 -21.29 0.84
N GLN A 65 -22.98 -21.04 2.13
CA GLN A 65 -23.06 -22.09 3.15
C GLN A 65 -24.15 -23.14 2.88
N VAL A 66 -25.24 -22.79 2.19
CA VAL A 66 -26.34 -23.71 1.88
C VAL A 66 -25.88 -24.77 0.88
N PHE A 67 -25.26 -24.34 -0.21
CA PHE A 67 -24.64 -25.23 -1.19
C PHE A 67 -23.63 -26.16 -0.51
N THR A 68 -22.68 -25.59 0.22
CA THR A 68 -21.59 -26.35 0.86
C THR A 68 -22.13 -27.41 1.83
N ARG A 69 -23.13 -27.06 2.67
CA ARG A 69 -23.69 -27.99 3.66
C ARG A 69 -24.52 -29.11 3.05
N ILE A 70 -25.23 -28.84 1.96
CA ILE A 70 -26.09 -29.83 1.29
C ILE A 70 -25.25 -30.71 0.36
N ALA A 71 -24.39 -30.10 -0.47
CA ALA A 71 -23.64 -30.78 -1.52
C ALA A 71 -22.36 -31.49 -1.03
N ARG A 72 -21.79 -31.08 0.12
CA ARG A 72 -20.55 -31.66 0.67
C ARG A 72 -20.81 -32.43 1.97
N LYS A 73 -19.88 -33.31 2.35
CA LYS A 73 -19.90 -34.01 3.65
C LYS A 73 -18.98 -33.29 4.64
N ARG A 74 -19.52 -32.86 5.78
CA ARG A 74 -18.71 -32.25 6.85
C ARG A 74 -17.86 -33.32 7.54
N ILE A 75 -16.62 -32.98 7.86
CA ILE A 75 -15.71 -33.83 8.64
C ILE A 75 -15.43 -33.21 10.03
N PRO A 76 -15.03 -34.02 11.03
CA PRO A 76 -14.65 -33.50 12.34
C PRO A 76 -13.39 -32.62 12.26
N PHE A 77 -13.28 -31.68 13.20
CA PHE A 77 -12.14 -30.77 13.29
C PHE A 77 -10.79 -31.47 13.50
N ALA A 78 -10.79 -32.67 14.07
CA ALA A 78 -9.58 -33.47 14.25
C ALA A 78 -8.97 -33.94 12.91
N SER A 79 -9.72 -33.95 11.82
CA SER A 79 -9.30 -34.43 10.50
C SER A 79 -9.26 -33.31 9.46
N VAL A 80 -8.98 -32.07 9.87
CA VAL A 80 -9.01 -30.89 8.98
C VAL A 80 -8.03 -31.01 7.79
N GLY A 81 -6.91 -31.73 7.92
CA GLY A 81 -6.00 -32.01 6.81
C GLY A 81 -6.60 -32.85 5.68
N ASP A 82 -7.63 -33.66 5.98
CA ASP A 82 -8.35 -34.49 5.00
C ASP A 82 -9.48 -33.73 4.31
N ALA A 83 -9.66 -32.44 4.58
CA ALA A 83 -10.67 -31.62 3.91
C ALA A 83 -10.32 -31.35 2.44
N ASP A 84 -11.25 -31.57 1.51
CA ASP A 84 -11.13 -31.12 0.12
C ASP A 84 -11.56 -29.66 -0.04
N TYR A 85 -12.40 -29.18 0.87
CA TYR A 85 -12.94 -27.82 0.88
C TYR A 85 -13.00 -27.31 2.31
N VAL A 86 -12.72 -26.02 2.49
CA VAL A 86 -12.84 -25.35 3.78
C VAL A 86 -13.79 -24.17 3.64
N LEU A 87 -14.81 -24.13 4.48
CA LEU A 87 -15.77 -23.04 4.56
C LEU A 87 -15.30 -22.04 5.62
N ILE A 88 -15.06 -20.80 5.19
CA ILE A 88 -14.40 -19.75 5.96
C ILE A 88 -15.41 -18.67 6.34
N LEU A 89 -15.53 -18.37 7.63
CA LEU A 89 -16.31 -17.23 8.10
C LEU A 89 -15.51 -15.93 7.91
N VAL A 90 -15.98 -15.04 7.02
CA VAL A 90 -15.29 -13.78 6.72
C VAL A 90 -15.68 -12.67 7.69
N HIS A 91 -16.99 -12.50 7.95
CA HIS A 91 -17.52 -11.48 8.84
C HIS A 91 -18.99 -11.76 9.24
N GLY A 92 -19.41 -11.26 10.39
CA GLY A 92 -20.80 -11.24 10.86
C GLY A 92 -21.19 -12.41 11.77
N GLU A 93 -22.30 -12.23 12.49
CA GLU A 93 -22.92 -13.25 13.34
C GLU A 93 -24.31 -13.65 12.81
N GLY A 94 -24.71 -14.91 13.04
CA GLY A 94 -26.03 -15.42 12.68
C GLY A 94 -26.31 -15.41 11.17
N PHE A 95 -27.46 -14.85 10.77
CA PHE A 95 -27.93 -14.85 9.37
C PHE A 95 -27.12 -13.91 8.46
N ARG A 96 -26.34 -12.99 9.03
CA ARG A 96 -25.50 -12.04 8.29
C ARG A 96 -24.06 -12.52 8.11
N ALA A 97 -23.75 -13.74 8.59
CA ALA A 97 -22.46 -14.35 8.42
C ALA A 97 -22.16 -14.57 6.93
N ARG A 98 -21.11 -13.91 6.42
CA ARG A 98 -20.62 -14.11 5.05
C ARG A 98 -19.59 -15.24 5.05
N TRP A 99 -19.92 -16.31 4.34
CA TRP A 99 -19.08 -17.48 4.19
C TRP A 99 -18.47 -17.55 2.81
N VAL A 100 -17.24 -18.04 2.73
CA VAL A 100 -16.54 -18.30 1.45
C VAL A 100 -16.04 -19.74 1.48
N GLU A 101 -16.34 -20.51 0.43
CA GLU A 101 -15.77 -21.84 0.22
C GLU A 101 -14.42 -21.69 -0.47
N CYS A 102 -13.37 -22.28 0.11
CA CYS A 102 -12.05 -22.36 -0.46
C CYS A 102 -11.70 -23.83 -0.76
N PRO A 103 -11.26 -24.18 -1.98
CA PRO A 103 -10.74 -25.51 -2.27
C PRO A 103 -9.39 -25.72 -1.56
N VAL A 104 -9.18 -26.94 -1.07
CA VAL A 104 -7.90 -27.37 -0.50
C VAL A 104 -7.09 -28.08 -1.59
N HIS A 105 -5.87 -27.65 -1.77
CA HIS A 105 -4.92 -28.22 -2.70
C HIS A 105 -4.00 -29.19 -1.96
N ARG A 106 -3.73 -30.32 -2.60
CA ARG A 106 -2.77 -31.33 -2.16
C ARG A 106 -1.79 -31.58 -3.27
N GLN A 107 -0.51 -31.40 -2.97
CA GLN A 107 0.57 -31.73 -3.88
C GLN A 107 1.46 -32.75 -3.19
N SER A 108 1.57 -33.94 -3.79
CA SER A 108 2.52 -34.96 -3.36
C SER A 108 3.85 -34.66 -4.01
N ASP A 109 4.87 -34.43 -3.19
CA ASP A 109 6.25 -34.36 -3.62
C ASP A 109 6.84 -35.79 -3.55
N GLU A 110 7.62 -36.18 -4.56
CA GLU A 110 8.24 -37.50 -4.64
C GLU A 110 9.33 -37.70 -3.56
N HIS A 111 9.87 -36.61 -3.01
CA HIS A 111 10.96 -36.64 -2.04
C HIS A 111 10.51 -36.50 -0.57
N THR A 112 9.41 -35.80 -0.30
CA THR A 112 8.85 -35.68 1.06
C THR A 112 7.74 -36.70 1.31
N LYS A 113 7.87 -37.49 2.39
CA LYS A 113 6.89 -38.52 2.77
C LYS A 113 5.49 -37.96 3.10
N VAL A 114 5.33 -36.65 3.25
CA VAL A 114 4.08 -36.00 3.68
C VAL A 114 3.71 -34.89 2.70
N PRO A 115 2.56 -34.98 2.01
CA PRO A 115 2.16 -34.00 1.00
C PRO A 115 1.91 -32.61 1.61
N TRP A 116 2.15 -31.57 0.83
CA TRP A 116 1.76 -30.21 1.19
C TRP A 116 0.25 -30.06 1.03
N VAL A 117 -0.42 -29.67 2.11
CA VAL A 117 -1.86 -29.40 2.15
C VAL A 117 -2.07 -27.93 2.44
N TRP A 118 -2.69 -27.21 1.52
CA TRP A 118 -2.90 -25.77 1.66
C TRP A 118 -4.15 -25.28 0.95
N PHE A 119 -4.67 -24.12 1.36
CA PHE A 119 -5.71 -23.41 0.61
C PHE A 119 -5.34 -21.93 0.49
N GLU A 120 -5.95 -21.25 -0.48
CA GLU A 120 -5.76 -19.81 -0.67
C GLU A 120 -7.00 -19.05 -0.20
N PHE A 121 -6.81 -18.07 0.67
CA PHE A 121 -7.86 -17.17 1.12
C PHE A 121 -7.36 -15.72 1.10
N LYS A 122 -8.11 -14.84 0.41
CA LYS A 122 -7.72 -13.44 0.16
C LYS A 122 -6.28 -13.29 -0.37
N LYS A 123 -5.87 -14.18 -1.29
CA LYS A 123 -4.52 -14.23 -1.88
C LYS A 123 -3.36 -14.51 -0.91
N HIS A 124 -3.65 -14.97 0.30
CA HIS A 124 -2.67 -15.55 1.22
C HIS A 124 -2.85 -17.07 1.29
N ARG A 125 -1.74 -17.80 1.38
CA ARG A 125 -1.76 -19.26 1.53
C ARG A 125 -1.88 -19.64 3.00
N TYR A 126 -2.72 -20.63 3.26
CA TYR A 126 -2.88 -21.26 4.57
C TYR A 126 -2.41 -22.70 4.45
N VAL A 127 -1.34 -23.03 5.16
CA VAL A 127 -0.68 -24.34 5.10
C VAL A 127 -1.07 -25.14 6.34
N TYR A 128 -1.36 -26.43 6.17
CA TYR A 128 -1.70 -27.32 7.26
C TYR A 128 -0.46 -27.67 8.08
N ASN A 129 -0.50 -27.34 9.37
CA ASN A 129 0.52 -27.74 10.34
C ASN A 129 0.12 -29.10 10.94
N PHE A 130 0.90 -30.14 10.63
CA PHE A 130 0.62 -31.51 11.10
C PHE A 130 0.81 -31.69 12.61
N ASP A 131 1.67 -30.88 13.24
CA ASP A 131 1.97 -30.98 14.67
C ASP A 131 0.87 -30.34 15.52
N ARG A 132 0.32 -29.21 15.05
CA ARG A 132 -0.78 -28.49 15.71
C ARG A 132 -2.17 -28.94 15.27
N GLY A 133 -2.26 -29.60 14.12
CA GLY A 133 -3.53 -30.03 13.54
C GLY A 133 -4.40 -28.90 12.99
N ASP A 134 -3.83 -27.72 12.72
CA ASP A 134 -4.54 -26.52 12.26
C ASP A 134 -3.96 -25.94 10.96
N PHE A 135 -4.75 -25.13 10.26
CA PHE A 135 -4.27 -24.35 9.11
C PHE A 135 -3.74 -23.01 9.57
N GLN A 136 -2.51 -22.69 9.17
CA GLN A 136 -1.83 -21.46 9.57
C GLN A 136 -1.53 -20.58 8.38
N ARG A 137 -1.74 -19.27 8.56
CA ARG A 137 -1.42 -18.29 7.54
C ARG A 137 0.08 -18.25 7.34
N TYR A 138 0.50 -18.41 6.09
CA TYR A 138 1.90 -18.40 5.71
C TYR A 138 2.19 -17.20 4.80
N LEU A 139 3.20 -16.41 5.17
CA LEU A 139 3.71 -15.32 4.35
C LEU A 139 4.87 -15.83 3.51
N SER A 140 4.93 -15.44 2.24
CA SER A 140 6.10 -15.67 1.40
C SER A 140 7.20 -14.67 1.73
N THR A 141 7.66 -14.71 2.99
CA THR A 141 8.71 -13.86 3.55
C THR A 141 9.76 -14.71 4.25
N ILE A 142 11.03 -14.50 3.93
CA ILE A 142 12.16 -15.10 4.62
C ILE A 142 12.45 -14.29 5.89
N CYS A 143 12.38 -14.92 7.06
CA CYS A 143 12.99 -14.38 8.29
C CYS A 143 14.08 -15.34 8.76
N GLU A 144 15.30 -15.09 8.29
CA GLU A 144 16.51 -15.79 8.71
C GLU A 144 17.48 -14.78 9.33
N ASP A 145 18.42 -15.25 10.15
CA ASP A 145 19.49 -14.40 10.68
C ASP A 145 20.38 -13.88 9.55
N LEU A 146 20.87 -12.65 9.72
CA LEU A 146 21.66 -11.95 8.70
C LEU A 146 22.93 -12.71 8.29
N GLU A 147 23.52 -13.48 9.21
CA GLU A 147 24.69 -14.32 8.96
C GLU A 147 24.38 -15.47 7.99
N CYS A 148 23.21 -16.11 8.13
CA CYS A 148 22.75 -17.17 7.22
C CYS A 148 22.47 -16.61 5.83
N ILE A 149 21.84 -15.43 5.76
CA ILE A 149 21.56 -14.75 4.49
C ILE A 149 22.88 -14.36 3.79
N ARG A 150 23.89 -13.92 4.55
CA ARG A 150 25.21 -13.58 4.03
C ARG A 150 25.94 -14.80 3.47
N ALA A 151 25.92 -15.93 4.16
CA ALA A 151 26.51 -17.18 3.66
C ALA A 151 25.89 -17.60 2.32
N ARG A 152 24.55 -17.51 2.21
CA ARG A 152 23.81 -17.87 0.98
C ARG A 152 24.00 -16.92 -0.19
N THR A 153 24.59 -15.76 0.02
CA THR A 153 24.83 -14.79 -1.07
C THR A 153 25.95 -15.26 -2.02
N HIS A 154 26.86 -16.09 -1.51
CA HIS A 154 27.96 -16.64 -2.31
C HIS A 154 27.54 -17.88 -3.11
N ASP A 155 26.80 -18.79 -2.49
CA ASP A 155 26.51 -20.12 -3.06
C ASP A 155 25.12 -20.22 -3.73
N GLY A 156 24.21 -19.28 -3.44
CA GLY A 156 22.84 -19.30 -3.93
C GLY A 156 21.96 -20.35 -3.22
N LEU A 157 20.81 -20.66 -3.82
CA LEU A 157 19.92 -21.74 -3.37
C LEU A 157 20.06 -22.94 -4.30
N ASP A 158 20.08 -24.13 -3.71
CA ASP A 158 20.06 -25.38 -4.46
C ASP A 158 18.74 -25.53 -5.26
N GLU A 159 18.80 -26.19 -6.42
CA GLU A 159 17.68 -26.33 -7.36
C GLU A 159 16.49 -27.05 -6.72
N TYR A 160 16.77 -28.02 -5.85
CA TYR A 160 15.76 -28.70 -5.05
C TYR A 160 15.07 -27.73 -4.07
N MET A 161 15.83 -26.93 -3.33
CA MET A 161 15.28 -25.93 -2.41
C MET A 161 14.43 -24.89 -3.14
N VAL A 162 14.86 -24.46 -4.33
CA VAL A 162 14.09 -23.55 -5.17
C VAL A 162 12.75 -24.18 -5.54
N THR A 163 12.76 -25.44 -5.97
CA THR A 163 11.54 -26.17 -6.34
C THR A 163 10.58 -26.30 -5.17
N SER A 164 11.05 -26.75 -3.99
CA SER A 164 10.21 -26.84 -2.79
C SER A 164 9.67 -25.47 -2.34
N LYS A 165 10.45 -24.40 -2.46
CA LYS A 165 10.01 -23.03 -2.14
C LYS A 165 8.97 -22.51 -3.13
N ILE A 166 9.12 -22.79 -4.43
CA ILE A 166 8.13 -22.43 -5.45
C ILE A 166 6.82 -23.18 -5.22
N GLU A 167 6.88 -24.46 -4.83
CA GLU A 167 5.68 -25.22 -4.47
C GLU A 167 4.95 -24.60 -3.27
N LEU A 168 5.69 -24.22 -2.23
CA LEU A 168 5.13 -23.68 -0.99
C LEU A 168 4.63 -22.23 -1.12
N PHE A 169 5.43 -21.34 -1.71
CA PHE A 169 5.10 -19.91 -1.86
C PHE A 169 4.26 -19.60 -3.10
N GLY A 170 4.38 -20.43 -4.14
CA GLY A 170 3.81 -20.16 -5.45
C GLY A 170 4.71 -19.27 -6.31
N PRO A 171 4.31 -19.03 -7.57
CA PRO A 171 5.05 -18.18 -8.49
C PRO A 171 5.05 -16.71 -8.03
N ASN A 172 6.12 -15.98 -8.32
CA ASN A 172 6.26 -14.55 -7.98
C ASN A 172 5.40 -13.68 -8.92
N ARG A 173 4.08 -13.78 -8.79
CA ARG A 173 3.15 -12.99 -9.61
C ARG A 173 1.95 -12.53 -8.80
N VAL A 174 1.65 -11.24 -8.93
CA VAL A 174 0.42 -10.64 -8.40
C VAL A 174 -0.65 -10.79 -9.48
N LEU A 175 -1.42 -11.88 -9.43
CA LEU A 175 -2.51 -12.13 -10.38
C LEU A 175 -3.86 -11.71 -9.81
N ILE A 176 -4.51 -10.78 -10.50
CA ILE A 176 -5.91 -10.43 -10.30
C ILE A 176 -6.74 -11.18 -11.34
N ASP A 177 -7.67 -12.03 -10.87
CA ASP A 177 -8.51 -12.84 -11.73
C ASP A 177 -9.39 -11.97 -12.63
N LYS A 178 -9.57 -12.38 -13.90
CA LYS A 178 -10.45 -11.65 -14.82
C LYS A 178 -11.91 -11.85 -14.38
N PRO A 179 -12.70 -10.79 -14.19
CA PRO A 179 -14.12 -10.96 -13.95
C PRO A 179 -14.77 -11.59 -15.18
N HIS A 180 -15.46 -12.73 -15.00
CA HIS A 180 -16.26 -13.33 -16.06
C HIS A 180 -17.57 -12.54 -16.19
N VAL A 181 -17.71 -11.77 -17.27
CA VAL A 181 -18.87 -10.88 -17.50
C VAL A 181 -20.19 -11.63 -17.39
N LEU A 182 -20.28 -12.84 -17.94
CA LEU A 182 -21.49 -13.67 -17.85
C LEU A 182 -21.83 -14.08 -16.42
N MET A 183 -20.81 -14.45 -15.63
CA MET A 183 -21.00 -14.78 -14.22
C MET A 183 -21.45 -13.54 -13.44
N LEU A 184 -20.87 -12.37 -13.75
CA LEU A 184 -21.24 -11.11 -13.10
C LEU A 184 -22.69 -10.72 -13.41
N ILE A 185 -23.11 -10.85 -14.68
CA ILE A 185 -24.51 -10.66 -15.09
C ILE A 185 -25.43 -11.59 -14.30
N PHE A 186 -25.09 -12.87 -14.22
CA PHE A 186 -25.91 -13.86 -13.51
C PHE A 186 -26.04 -13.51 -12.02
N VAL A 187 -24.93 -13.21 -11.34
CA VAL A 187 -24.95 -12.83 -9.91
C VAL A 187 -25.79 -11.58 -9.68
N LYS A 188 -25.74 -10.60 -10.59
CA LYS A 188 -26.57 -9.39 -10.50
C LYS A 188 -28.05 -9.66 -10.79
N LEU A 189 -28.38 -10.45 -11.81
CA LEU A 189 -29.77 -10.81 -12.12
C LEU A 189 -30.45 -11.56 -10.97
N VAL A 190 -29.69 -12.42 -10.29
CA VAL A 190 -30.19 -13.21 -9.15
C VAL A 190 -30.24 -12.37 -7.87
N HIS A 191 -29.75 -11.13 -7.85
CA HIS A 191 -29.88 -10.25 -6.69
C HIS A 191 -31.37 -10.05 -6.34
N PRO A 192 -31.77 -10.09 -5.04
CA PRO A 192 -33.18 -10.06 -4.63
C PRO A 192 -33.98 -8.91 -5.25
N PHE A 193 -33.33 -7.78 -5.44
CA PHE A 193 -33.94 -6.61 -6.05
C PHE A 193 -34.30 -6.79 -7.54
N TYR A 194 -33.37 -7.28 -8.37
CA TYR A 194 -33.62 -7.49 -9.79
C TYR A 194 -34.64 -8.62 -10.02
N LEU A 195 -34.61 -9.66 -9.17
CA LEU A 195 -35.67 -10.68 -9.16
C LEU A 195 -37.05 -10.09 -8.84
N PHE A 196 -37.12 -9.21 -7.83
CA PHE A 196 -38.35 -8.53 -7.49
C PHE A 196 -38.83 -7.61 -8.62
N GLN A 197 -37.93 -6.89 -9.30
CA GLN A 197 -38.29 -6.09 -10.48
C GLN A 197 -38.87 -6.93 -11.62
N LEU A 198 -38.29 -8.09 -11.92
CA LEU A 198 -38.81 -9.02 -12.93
C LEU A 198 -40.19 -9.55 -12.54
N PHE A 199 -40.38 -9.89 -11.27
CA PHE A 199 -41.69 -10.28 -10.73
C PHE A 199 -42.73 -9.16 -10.88
N SER A 200 -42.40 -7.93 -10.48
CA SER A 200 -43.28 -6.77 -10.60
C SER A 200 -43.62 -6.44 -12.04
N ALA A 201 -42.64 -6.51 -12.96
CA ALA A 201 -42.89 -6.33 -14.38
C ALA A 201 -43.84 -7.40 -14.94
N GLY A 202 -43.71 -8.65 -14.47
CA GLY A 202 -44.63 -9.74 -14.81
C GLY A 202 -46.07 -9.47 -14.36
N VAL A 203 -46.26 -8.96 -13.14
CA VAL A 203 -47.60 -8.55 -12.64
C VAL A 203 -48.16 -7.40 -13.47
N TRP A 204 -47.36 -6.37 -13.77
CA TRP A 204 -47.81 -5.22 -14.55
C TRP A 204 -48.12 -5.56 -16.02
N PHE A 205 -47.43 -6.53 -16.63
CA PHE A 205 -47.82 -7.03 -17.94
C PHE A 205 -49.17 -7.75 -17.91
N TRP A 206 -49.47 -8.45 -16.81
CA TRP A 206 -50.76 -9.12 -16.64
C TRP A 206 -51.91 -8.13 -16.43
N GLU A 207 -51.66 -7.03 -15.72
CA GLU A 207 -52.64 -5.95 -15.47
C GLU A 207 -52.72 -4.91 -16.60
N GLU A 208 -52.18 -5.21 -17.78
CA GLU A 208 -52.17 -4.33 -18.95
C GLU A 208 -51.41 -2.99 -18.76
N TYR A 209 -50.63 -2.82 -17.68
CA TYR A 209 -49.69 -1.72 -17.44
C TYR A 209 -48.37 -1.86 -18.24
N THR A 210 -48.50 -2.18 -19.53
CA THR A 210 -47.39 -2.53 -20.43
C THR A 210 -46.33 -1.43 -20.55
N VAL A 211 -46.75 -0.15 -20.63
CA VAL A 211 -45.82 0.98 -20.76
C VAL A 211 -44.91 1.10 -19.54
N TYR A 212 -45.48 1.02 -18.34
CA TYR A 212 -44.71 1.11 -17.09
C TYR A 212 -43.75 -0.08 -16.95
N ALA A 213 -44.20 -1.29 -17.29
CA ALA A 213 -43.38 -2.50 -17.28
C ALA A 213 -42.19 -2.40 -18.26
N ILE A 214 -42.40 -1.87 -19.47
CA ILE A 214 -41.32 -1.66 -20.44
C ILE A 214 -40.31 -0.62 -19.93
N VAL A 215 -40.80 0.52 -19.42
CA VAL A 215 -39.93 1.60 -18.93
C VAL A 215 -39.03 1.10 -17.79
N ILE A 216 -39.58 0.37 -16.81
CA ILE A 216 -38.78 -0.12 -15.69
C ILE A 216 -37.74 -1.16 -16.12
N LEU A 217 -38.06 -2.02 -17.09
CA LEU A 217 -37.13 -3.00 -17.62
C LEU A 217 -35.99 -2.33 -18.40
N VAL A 218 -36.28 -1.33 -19.23
CA VAL A 218 -35.26 -0.57 -19.98
C VAL A 218 -34.32 0.18 -19.04
N LEU A 219 -34.89 0.85 -18.04
CA LEU A 219 -34.12 1.58 -17.03
C LEU A 219 -33.24 0.64 -16.20
N SER A 220 -33.75 -0.52 -15.81
CA SER A 220 -33.00 -1.53 -15.04
C SER A 220 -31.88 -2.17 -15.89
N ALA A 221 -32.14 -2.46 -17.17
CA ALA A 221 -31.14 -2.96 -18.10
C ALA A 221 -30.00 -1.96 -18.31
N THR A 222 -30.33 -0.67 -18.45
CA THR A 222 -29.34 0.40 -18.59
C THR A 222 -28.49 0.53 -17.33
N SER A 223 -29.12 0.51 -16.15
CA SER A 223 -28.43 0.53 -14.85
C SER A 223 -27.45 -0.63 -14.70
N MET A 224 -27.93 -1.86 -14.92
CA MET A 224 -27.13 -3.06 -14.78
C MET A 224 -25.94 -3.04 -15.74
N THR A 225 -26.15 -2.59 -16.98
CA THR A 225 -25.08 -2.42 -17.97
C THR A 225 -24.03 -1.43 -17.50
N TYR A 226 -24.44 -0.27 -16.99
CA TYR A 226 -23.51 0.74 -16.47
C TYR A 226 -22.71 0.22 -15.27
N GLU A 227 -23.37 -0.44 -14.31
CA GLU A 227 -22.67 -0.99 -13.15
C GLU A 227 -21.65 -2.08 -13.54
N ILE A 228 -22.01 -2.98 -14.47
CA ILE A 228 -21.10 -4.01 -14.99
C ILE A 228 -19.92 -3.36 -15.71
N TYR A 229 -20.19 -2.37 -16.57
CA TYR A 229 -19.15 -1.62 -17.27
C TYR A 229 -18.17 -0.96 -16.28
N SER A 230 -18.70 -0.28 -15.26
CA SER A 230 -17.91 0.38 -14.22
C SER A 230 -17.04 -0.63 -13.44
N GLU A 231 -17.60 -1.77 -13.04
CA GLU A 231 -16.89 -2.82 -12.30
C GLU A 231 -15.78 -3.48 -13.12
N VAL A 232 -16.05 -3.81 -14.39
CA VAL A 232 -15.05 -4.36 -15.32
C VAL A 232 -13.96 -3.33 -15.62
N SER A 233 -14.34 -2.07 -15.84
CA SER A 233 -13.39 -0.97 -16.08
C SER A 233 -12.45 -0.77 -14.89
N ASN A 234 -13.00 -0.72 -13.67
CA ASN A 234 -12.20 -0.58 -12.44
C ASN A 234 -11.25 -1.78 -12.24
N SER A 235 -11.74 -3.00 -12.45
CA SER A 235 -10.91 -4.21 -12.39
C SER A 235 -9.76 -4.18 -13.40
N ASN A 236 -10.02 -3.78 -14.65
CA ASN A 236 -8.99 -3.65 -15.68
C ASN A 236 -7.97 -2.55 -15.35
N ARG A 237 -8.43 -1.45 -14.74
CA ARG A 237 -7.55 -0.35 -14.32
C ARG A 237 -6.60 -0.79 -13.20
N LEU A 238 -7.10 -1.51 -12.19
CA LEU A 238 -6.25 -2.12 -11.16
C LEU A 238 -5.23 -3.10 -11.76
N ARG A 239 -5.63 -3.85 -12.79
CA ARG A 239 -4.72 -4.77 -13.51
C ARG A 239 -3.63 -4.04 -14.29
N SER A 240 -3.92 -2.88 -14.89
CA SER A 240 -2.91 -2.10 -15.62
C SER A 240 -1.81 -1.50 -14.72
N MET A 241 -2.00 -1.48 -13.40
CA MET A 241 -0.99 -1.03 -12.43
C MET A 241 0.03 -2.13 -12.06
N LEU A 242 -0.18 -3.36 -12.54
CA LEU A 242 0.68 -4.50 -12.27
C LEU A 242 1.77 -4.59 -13.34
N VAL A 243 3.02 -4.60 -12.89
CA VAL A 243 4.19 -4.86 -13.74
C VAL A 243 4.36 -6.38 -13.79
N PRO A 244 4.42 -7.02 -14.97
CA PRO A 244 4.78 -8.43 -15.06
C PRO A 244 6.28 -8.59 -14.80
N GLY A 245 6.67 -9.61 -14.02
CA GLY A 245 8.06 -10.02 -13.97
C GLY A 245 8.32 -11.23 -13.10
N ASP A 246 9.07 -12.17 -13.68
CA ASP A 246 9.76 -13.26 -13.01
C ASP A 246 11.26 -13.15 -13.35
N ILE A 247 12.09 -13.58 -12.40
CA ILE A 247 13.57 -13.65 -12.38
C ILE A 247 14.28 -12.32 -12.09
N LEU A 248 15.03 -12.29 -10.98
CA LEU A 248 15.85 -11.16 -10.53
C LEU A 248 17.32 -11.59 -10.49
N VAL A 249 18.04 -11.27 -11.56
CA VAL A 249 19.39 -10.72 -11.40
C VAL A 249 19.19 -9.23 -11.15
N VAL A 250 19.93 -8.62 -10.21
CA VAL A 250 19.82 -7.19 -9.91
C VAL A 250 20.46 -6.41 -11.07
N GLU A 251 19.70 -6.26 -12.15
CA GLU A 251 20.04 -5.45 -13.31
C GLU A 251 19.24 -4.14 -13.31
N GLU A 252 19.56 -3.23 -14.22
CA GLU A 252 18.80 -1.99 -14.41
C GLU A 252 17.37 -2.32 -14.85
N GLY A 253 16.37 -1.92 -14.05
CA GLY A 253 14.99 -2.28 -14.30
C GLY A 253 14.08 -2.27 -13.07
N PRO A 254 12.77 -2.60 -13.26
CA PRO A 254 11.79 -2.63 -12.19
C PRO A 254 11.93 -3.88 -11.31
N MET A 255 11.98 -3.68 -10.00
CA MET A 255 12.04 -4.76 -9.02
C MET A 255 10.69 -5.45 -8.87
N CYS A 256 10.69 -6.78 -8.99
CA CYS A 256 9.48 -7.60 -8.89
C CYS A 256 9.29 -8.27 -7.53
N ALA A 257 10.23 -8.08 -6.60
CA ALA A 257 10.24 -8.68 -5.27
C ALA A 257 10.95 -7.75 -4.27
N ASP A 258 10.75 -7.98 -2.97
CA ASP A 258 11.51 -7.30 -1.92
C ASP A 258 12.87 -8.01 -1.79
N VAL A 259 13.98 -7.29 -1.89
CA VAL A 259 15.34 -7.84 -1.97
C VAL A 259 16.27 -7.18 -0.95
N LEU A 260 17.08 -7.97 -0.26
CA LEU A 260 18.17 -7.51 0.58
C LEU A 260 19.48 -7.53 -0.20
N LEU A 261 20.05 -6.37 -0.44
CA LEU A 261 21.40 -6.22 -0.99
C LEU A 261 22.44 -6.33 0.12
N LEU A 262 23.48 -7.11 -0.14
CA LEU A 262 24.60 -7.33 0.76
C LEU A 262 25.89 -6.87 0.08
N SER A 263 26.38 -5.69 0.48
CA SER A 263 27.72 -5.21 0.13
C SER A 263 28.65 -5.38 1.34
N GLU A 264 29.97 -5.48 1.12
CA GLU A 264 30.99 -5.70 2.17
C GLU A 264 30.85 -4.75 3.36
N TYR A 265 30.33 -3.54 3.12
CA TYR A 265 30.26 -2.47 4.11
C TYR A 265 28.83 -2.08 4.53
N LYS A 266 27.78 -2.52 3.81
CA LYS A 266 26.40 -2.08 4.09
C LYS A 266 25.33 -3.05 3.56
N THR A 267 24.30 -3.27 4.38
CA THR A 267 23.08 -3.98 3.99
C THR A 267 22.01 -2.97 3.58
N SER A 268 21.38 -3.15 2.43
CA SER A 268 20.33 -2.25 1.92
C SER A 268 19.09 -3.03 1.51
N PHE A 269 17.89 -2.50 1.77
CA PHE A 269 16.63 -3.14 1.42
C PHE A 269 16.03 -2.46 0.18
N LEU A 270 15.69 -3.24 -0.84
CA LEU A 270 14.99 -2.81 -2.05
C LEU A 270 13.56 -3.32 -2.01
N HIS A 271 12.59 -2.42 -2.21
CA HIS A 271 11.18 -2.78 -2.23
C HIS A 271 10.71 -3.15 -3.65
N ALA A 272 9.75 -4.09 -3.72
CA ALA A 272 9.07 -4.41 -4.96
C ALA A 272 8.36 -3.18 -5.55
N GLY A 273 8.59 -2.90 -6.83
CA GLY A 273 8.10 -1.72 -7.53
C GLY A 273 9.05 -0.53 -7.56
N SER A 274 10.19 -0.59 -6.88
CA SER A 274 11.30 0.35 -7.11
C SER A 274 11.99 0.05 -8.44
N THR A 275 12.52 1.08 -9.11
CA THR A 275 13.32 0.92 -10.33
C THR A 275 14.78 1.17 -9.99
N ILE A 276 15.65 0.22 -10.34
CA ILE A 276 17.10 0.39 -10.22
C ILE A 276 17.57 1.17 -11.45
N SER A 277 18.11 2.37 -11.24
CA SER A 277 18.58 3.24 -12.32
C SER A 277 20.04 3.01 -12.70
N THR A 278 20.91 2.70 -11.73
CA THR A 278 22.32 2.37 -11.99
C THR A 278 22.84 1.40 -10.94
N VAL A 279 23.67 0.44 -11.35
CA VAL A 279 24.41 -0.47 -10.47
C VAL A 279 25.90 -0.18 -10.60
N ARG A 280 26.57 0.13 -9.48
CA ARG A 280 27.99 0.52 -9.46
C ARG A 280 28.84 -0.49 -8.68
N GLU A 281 28.84 -1.75 -9.09
CA GLU A 281 29.76 -2.77 -8.57
C GLU A 281 30.19 -3.72 -9.71
N GLY A 282 31.49 -3.71 -10.05
CA GLY A 282 32.21 -4.73 -10.83
C GLY A 282 31.64 -5.18 -12.19
N ASP A 283 32.37 -6.07 -12.87
CA ASP A 283 31.87 -6.77 -14.08
C ASP A 283 30.81 -7.85 -13.75
N GLU A 284 30.58 -8.16 -12.46
CA GLU A 284 29.64 -9.22 -12.01
C GLU A 284 28.26 -8.71 -11.55
N GLY A 285 28.00 -7.39 -11.56
CA GLY A 285 26.75 -6.82 -11.06
C GLY A 285 26.58 -6.96 -9.54
N CYS A 286 25.48 -6.43 -9.01
CA CYS A 286 25.16 -6.50 -7.58
C CYS A 286 24.35 -7.76 -7.27
N LYS A 287 24.66 -8.45 -6.17
CA LYS A 287 23.91 -9.65 -5.73
C LYS A 287 23.03 -9.31 -4.54
N GLY A 288 21.83 -9.88 -4.52
CA GLY A 288 20.86 -9.66 -3.46
C GLY A 288 20.01 -10.90 -3.19
N VAL A 289 19.54 -11.03 -1.95
CA VAL A 289 18.68 -12.15 -1.53
C VAL A 289 17.23 -11.69 -1.54
N VAL A 290 16.37 -12.43 -2.26
CA VAL A 290 14.93 -12.18 -2.28
C VAL A 290 14.35 -12.51 -0.91
N LEU A 291 13.72 -11.52 -0.27
CA LEU A 291 13.09 -11.67 1.03
C LEU A 291 11.60 -11.98 0.91
N SER A 292 10.87 -11.26 0.05
CA SER A 292 9.43 -11.46 -0.12
C SER A 292 9.00 -11.45 -1.58
N THR A 293 8.00 -12.25 -1.92
CA THR A 293 7.46 -12.39 -3.30
C THR A 293 5.94 -12.25 -3.35
N GLY A 294 5.40 -11.89 -4.53
CA GLY A 294 3.96 -11.82 -4.79
C GLY A 294 3.19 -10.89 -3.85
N PHE A 295 2.07 -11.38 -3.30
CA PHE A 295 1.20 -10.64 -2.39
C PHE A 295 1.78 -10.41 -0.99
N SER A 296 2.94 -11.01 -0.65
CA SER A 296 3.63 -10.75 0.62
C SER A 296 4.66 -9.61 0.54
N THR A 297 4.96 -9.10 -0.67
CA THR A 297 5.75 -7.87 -0.82
C THR A 297 5.00 -6.65 -0.29
N GLY A 298 5.70 -5.58 0.06
CA GLY A 298 5.06 -4.31 0.47
C GLY A 298 4.03 -3.80 -0.55
N LYS A 299 4.37 -3.86 -1.84
CA LYS A 299 3.46 -3.50 -2.95
C LYS A 299 2.29 -4.49 -3.08
N GLY A 300 2.57 -5.80 -2.98
CA GLY A 300 1.55 -6.84 -3.05
C GLY A 300 0.50 -6.75 -1.94
N GLU A 301 0.92 -6.45 -0.73
CA GLU A 301 0.04 -6.30 0.43
C GLU A 301 -0.87 -5.07 0.31
N LEU A 302 -0.39 -3.99 -0.32
CA LEU A 302 -1.20 -2.83 -0.71
C LEU A 302 -2.31 -3.25 -1.70
N PHE A 303 -1.96 -3.95 -2.79
CA PHE A 303 -2.94 -4.46 -3.76
C PHE A 303 -3.96 -5.41 -3.11
N ARG A 304 -3.51 -6.27 -2.19
CA ARG A 304 -4.40 -7.17 -1.44
C ARG A 304 -5.41 -6.40 -0.60
N SER A 305 -4.96 -5.36 0.10
CA SER A 305 -5.81 -4.51 0.93
C SER A 305 -6.84 -3.72 0.10
N ILE A 306 -6.49 -3.42 -1.16
CA ILE A 306 -7.40 -2.83 -2.15
C ILE A 306 -8.43 -3.85 -2.66
N LEU A 307 -8.02 -5.08 -2.95
CA LEU A 307 -8.90 -6.15 -3.46
C LEU A 307 -9.85 -6.72 -2.41
N PHE A 308 -9.39 -6.78 -1.15
CA PHE A 308 -10.14 -7.33 -0.03
C PHE A 308 -10.20 -6.31 1.11
N PRO A 309 -10.89 -5.17 0.91
CA PRO A 309 -11.04 -4.18 1.96
C PRO A 309 -11.80 -4.80 3.14
N LYS A 310 -11.51 -4.31 4.35
CA LYS A 310 -12.32 -4.67 5.52
C LYS A 310 -13.75 -4.19 5.29
N PRO A 311 -14.77 -5.07 5.38
CA PRO A 311 -16.15 -4.68 5.15
C PRO A 311 -16.57 -3.67 6.23
N ILE A 312 -17.17 -2.57 5.80
CA ILE A 312 -17.76 -1.56 6.67
C ILE A 312 -19.26 -1.77 6.63
N VAL A 313 -19.88 -1.95 7.80
CA VAL A 313 -21.34 -2.11 7.88
C VAL A 313 -21.96 -0.72 7.93
N PHE A 314 -22.64 -0.33 6.86
CA PHE A 314 -23.34 0.96 6.81
C PHE A 314 -24.64 0.90 7.62
N GLU A 315 -24.82 1.89 8.49
CA GLU A 315 -26.06 2.03 9.26
C GLU A 315 -27.25 2.30 8.35
N PHE A 316 -27.07 3.11 7.31
CA PHE A 316 -28.10 3.41 6.31
C PHE A 316 -28.61 2.16 5.59
N GLU A 317 -27.73 1.24 5.18
CA GLU A 317 -28.16 -0.02 4.54
C GLU A 317 -28.95 -0.89 5.52
N ARG A 318 -28.46 -1.02 6.77
CA ARG A 318 -29.15 -1.76 7.83
C ARG A 318 -30.56 -1.20 8.06
N ASP A 319 -30.68 0.11 8.16
CA ASP A 319 -31.94 0.78 8.47
C ASP A 319 -32.88 0.80 7.26
N SER A 320 -32.34 0.87 6.04
CA SER A 320 -33.09 0.66 4.79
C SER A 320 -33.74 -0.73 4.73
N TYR A 321 -33.01 -1.79 5.10
CA TYR A 321 -33.60 -3.14 5.17
C TYR A 321 -34.68 -3.27 6.25
N ARG A 322 -34.52 -2.61 7.40
CA ARG A 322 -35.56 -2.58 8.44
C ARG A 322 -36.82 -1.85 7.95
N TYR A 323 -36.64 -0.70 7.31
CA TYR A 323 -37.74 0.05 6.69
C TYR A 323 -38.47 -0.78 5.64
N LEU A 324 -37.72 -1.43 4.74
CA LEU A 324 -38.28 -2.32 3.71
C LEU A 324 -39.07 -3.48 4.33
N ALA A 325 -38.58 -4.08 5.41
CA ALA A 325 -39.28 -5.15 6.12
C ALA A 325 -40.62 -4.68 6.70
N VAL A 326 -40.69 -3.46 7.25
CA VAL A 326 -41.95 -2.88 7.74
C VAL A 326 -42.94 -2.66 6.60
N LEU A 327 -42.48 -2.12 5.47
CA LEU A 327 -43.34 -1.94 4.28
C LEU A 327 -43.89 -3.28 3.76
N TRP A 328 -43.07 -4.33 3.75
CA TRP A 328 -43.53 -5.67 3.39
C TRP A 328 -44.63 -6.20 4.31
N LEU A 329 -44.51 -6.00 5.62
CA LEU A 329 -45.55 -6.41 6.58
C LEU A 329 -46.88 -5.71 6.33
N VAL A 330 -46.83 -4.40 6.06
CA VAL A 330 -48.02 -3.60 5.73
C VAL A 330 -48.63 -4.06 4.40
N ALA A 331 -47.80 -4.29 3.37
CA ALA A 331 -48.25 -4.75 2.05
C ALA A 331 -48.90 -6.14 2.11
N ILE A 332 -48.32 -7.08 2.87
CA ILE A 332 -48.89 -8.42 3.07
C ILE A 332 -50.22 -8.34 3.81
N ALA A 333 -50.33 -7.50 4.84
CA ALA A 333 -51.59 -7.32 5.57
C ALA A 333 -52.69 -6.74 4.65
N ALA A 334 -52.34 -5.75 3.83
CA ALA A 334 -53.25 -5.16 2.84
C ALA A 334 -53.66 -6.17 1.76
N PHE A 335 -52.71 -6.98 1.27
CA PHE A 335 -52.95 -8.07 0.32
C PHE A 335 -53.96 -9.09 0.88
N ILE A 336 -53.74 -9.60 2.10
CA ILE A 336 -54.65 -10.57 2.74
C ILE A 336 -56.05 -9.98 2.88
N LYS A 337 -56.16 -8.72 3.32
CA LYS A 337 -57.45 -8.04 3.45
C LYS A 337 -58.16 -7.97 2.10
N ARG A 338 -57.49 -7.51 1.04
CA ARG A 338 -58.05 -7.37 -0.31
C ARG A 338 -58.50 -8.71 -0.89
N VAL A 339 -57.70 -9.77 -0.74
CA VAL A 339 -58.08 -11.13 -1.16
C VAL A 339 -59.31 -11.63 -0.39
N SER A 340 -59.38 -11.37 0.92
CA SER A 340 -60.51 -11.79 1.76
C SER A 340 -61.81 -11.07 1.43
N GLU A 341 -61.74 -9.79 1.04
CA GLU A 341 -62.89 -8.99 0.63
C GLU A 341 -63.33 -9.36 -0.79
N GLY A 342 -62.39 -9.49 -1.74
CA GLY A 342 -62.70 -9.90 -3.11
C GLY A 342 -63.34 -11.30 -3.18
N SER A 343 -62.91 -12.22 -2.32
CA SER A 343 -63.54 -13.56 -2.21
C SER A 343 -65.01 -13.51 -1.77
N LYS A 344 -65.46 -12.42 -1.12
CA LYS A 344 -66.86 -12.22 -0.71
C LYS A 344 -67.71 -11.56 -1.80
N VAL A 345 -67.09 -10.84 -2.74
CA VAL A 345 -67.77 -10.07 -3.80
C VAL A 345 -68.11 -10.94 -5.03
N GLY A 346 -67.58 -12.17 -5.10
CA GLY A 346 -67.93 -13.15 -6.14
C GLY A 346 -67.09 -13.05 -7.42
N THR A 347 -65.99 -12.30 -7.40
CA THR A 347 -64.99 -12.29 -8.49
C THR A 347 -64.20 -13.61 -8.53
N PRO A 348 -63.70 -14.04 -9.70
CA PRO A 348 -62.82 -15.20 -9.78
C PRO A 348 -61.64 -15.08 -8.82
N PHE A 349 -61.34 -16.15 -8.06
CA PHE A 349 -60.28 -16.14 -7.05
C PHE A 349 -58.91 -15.81 -7.65
N ALA A 350 -58.58 -16.39 -8.81
CA ALA A 350 -57.31 -16.15 -9.49
C ALA A 350 -57.13 -14.67 -9.90
N GLU A 351 -58.16 -14.05 -10.45
CA GLU A 351 -58.16 -12.63 -10.82
C GLU A 351 -58.04 -11.74 -9.59
N THR A 352 -58.75 -12.08 -8.51
CA THR A 352 -58.67 -11.37 -7.24
C THR A 352 -57.27 -11.42 -6.63
N VAL A 353 -56.60 -12.58 -6.70
CA VAL A 353 -55.23 -12.77 -6.22
C VAL A 353 -54.26 -11.96 -7.06
N VAL A 354 -54.32 -12.05 -8.39
CA VAL A 354 -53.41 -11.31 -9.27
C VAL A 354 -53.58 -9.81 -9.09
N ASN A 355 -54.82 -9.30 -9.11
CA ASN A 355 -55.09 -7.87 -8.90
C ASN A 355 -54.73 -7.37 -7.50
N SER A 356 -54.51 -8.27 -6.53
CA SER A 356 -54.05 -7.88 -5.20
C SER A 356 -52.52 -7.83 -5.10
N LEU A 357 -51.79 -8.47 -6.02
CA LEU A 357 -50.32 -8.44 -6.05
C LEU A 357 -49.79 -7.02 -6.33
N ASP A 358 -50.59 -6.13 -6.93
CA ASP A 358 -50.24 -4.72 -7.11
C ASP A 358 -49.76 -4.05 -5.81
N LEU A 359 -50.41 -4.33 -4.66
CA LEU A 359 -50.12 -3.78 -3.34
C LEU A 359 -48.71 -4.17 -2.88
N ILE A 360 -48.27 -5.36 -3.26
CA ILE A 360 -46.93 -5.85 -2.98
C ILE A 360 -45.92 -5.17 -3.91
N THR A 361 -46.23 -5.06 -5.21
CA THR A 361 -45.34 -4.42 -6.19
C THR A 361 -45.15 -2.92 -5.95
N VAL A 362 -46.15 -2.23 -5.42
CA VAL A 362 -46.12 -0.79 -5.08
C VAL A 362 -45.32 -0.52 -3.80
N ALA A 363 -45.27 -1.47 -2.87
CA ALA A 363 -44.62 -1.30 -1.58
C ALA A 363 -43.10 -1.10 -1.68
N VAL A 364 -42.46 -1.64 -2.72
CA VAL A 364 -41.01 -1.50 -2.93
C VAL A 364 -40.76 -0.76 -4.24
N PRO A 365 -40.35 0.51 -4.19
CA PRO A 365 -40.06 1.27 -5.39
C PRO A 365 -38.98 0.59 -6.21
N PRO A 366 -39.27 0.17 -7.46
CA PRO A 366 -38.30 -0.52 -8.31
C PRO A 366 -37.19 0.41 -8.81
N ALA A 367 -37.20 1.69 -8.46
CA ALA A 367 -36.11 2.62 -8.73
C ALA A 367 -35.13 2.78 -7.55
N LEU A 368 -35.42 2.25 -6.36
CA LEU A 368 -34.69 2.62 -5.13
C LEU A 368 -33.17 2.33 -5.18
N PRO A 369 -32.69 1.13 -5.55
CA PRO A 369 -31.27 0.80 -5.64
C PRO A 369 -30.59 1.44 -6.85
N LEU A 370 -31.33 1.72 -7.94
CA LEU A 370 -30.79 2.55 -9.01
C LEU A 370 -30.48 3.94 -8.46
N VAL A 371 -31.41 4.57 -7.74
CA VAL A 371 -31.20 5.91 -7.18
C VAL A 371 -29.99 5.90 -6.23
N LEU A 372 -29.88 4.91 -5.35
CA LEU A 372 -28.74 4.77 -4.45
C LEU A 372 -27.40 4.56 -5.19
N SER A 373 -27.36 3.67 -6.18
CA SER A 373 -26.14 3.34 -6.92
C SER A 373 -25.73 4.45 -7.88
N SER A 374 -26.70 5.08 -8.55
CA SER A 374 -26.50 6.21 -9.46
C SER A 374 -25.98 7.45 -8.74
N GLY A 375 -26.47 7.73 -7.52
CA GLY A 375 -25.98 8.83 -6.69
C GLY A 375 -24.49 8.70 -6.38
N ILE A 376 -24.05 7.50 -6.00
CA ILE A 376 -22.63 7.19 -5.79
C ILE A 376 -21.86 7.31 -7.11
N GLY A 377 -22.40 6.80 -8.21
CA GLY A 377 -21.78 6.90 -9.55
C GLY A 377 -21.54 8.34 -10.00
N PHE A 378 -22.52 9.23 -9.84
CA PHE A 378 -22.38 10.65 -10.15
C PHE A 378 -21.39 11.35 -9.22
N ALA A 379 -21.39 11.02 -7.93
CA ALA A 379 -20.42 11.54 -6.98
C ALA A 379 -18.98 11.11 -7.34
N MET A 380 -18.77 9.84 -7.72
CA MET A 380 -17.48 9.33 -8.18
C MET A 380 -17.00 10.04 -9.44
N LYS A 381 -17.89 10.25 -10.42
CA LYS A 381 -17.54 10.98 -11.65
C LYS A 381 -17.09 12.41 -11.34
N ARG A 382 -17.82 13.12 -10.48
CA ARG A 382 -17.46 14.49 -10.04
C ARG A 382 -16.11 14.53 -9.32
N LEU A 383 -15.83 13.55 -8.46
CA LEU A 383 -14.53 13.43 -7.79
C LEU A 383 -13.40 13.17 -8.79
N GLN A 384 -13.65 12.32 -9.79
CA GLN A 384 -12.68 12.00 -10.84
C GLN A 384 -12.35 13.22 -11.72
N GLU A 385 -13.34 14.05 -12.05
CA GLU A 385 -13.12 15.33 -12.76
C GLU A 385 -12.24 16.28 -11.93
N GLY A 386 -12.27 16.18 -10.59
CA GLY A 386 -11.37 16.86 -9.66
C GLY A 386 -10.04 16.13 -9.40
N GLY A 387 -9.70 15.09 -10.16
CA GLY A 387 -8.47 14.31 -9.98
C GLY A 387 -8.47 13.35 -8.78
N ILE A 388 -9.60 13.20 -8.07
CA ILE A 388 -9.75 12.30 -6.93
C ILE A 388 -10.30 10.96 -7.41
N PHE A 389 -9.44 9.94 -7.41
CA PHE A 389 -9.82 8.59 -7.83
C PHE A 389 -10.25 7.74 -6.64
N CYS A 390 -11.53 7.40 -6.59
CA CYS A 390 -12.09 6.52 -5.58
C CYS A 390 -11.98 5.05 -6.03
N ILE A 391 -11.31 4.23 -5.23
CA ILE A 391 -11.14 2.79 -5.50
C ILE A 391 -12.32 1.97 -4.96
N ASP A 392 -12.81 2.35 -3.77
CA ASP A 392 -13.94 1.71 -3.06
C ASP A 392 -15.13 2.67 -3.00
N SER A 393 -16.12 2.44 -3.86
CA SER A 393 -17.28 3.32 -4.04
C SER A 393 -18.17 3.44 -2.80
N GLN A 394 -18.18 2.42 -1.93
CA GLN A 394 -19.02 2.43 -0.73
C GLN A 394 -18.52 3.49 0.28
N ARG A 395 -17.22 3.79 0.29
CA ARG A 395 -16.60 4.75 1.22
C ARG A 395 -16.93 6.21 0.91
N VAL A 396 -17.45 6.52 -0.29
CA VAL A 396 -17.80 7.90 -0.66
C VAL A 396 -18.77 8.52 0.34
N ASN A 397 -19.76 7.75 0.81
CA ASN A 397 -20.73 8.22 1.79
C ASN A 397 -20.16 8.34 3.21
N LEU A 398 -19.09 7.58 3.52
CA LEU A 398 -18.44 7.64 4.83
C LEU A 398 -17.73 8.98 5.05
N CYS A 399 -17.21 9.60 3.99
CA CYS A 399 -16.49 10.88 4.08
C CYS A 399 -17.32 11.98 4.75
N GLY A 400 -18.66 11.94 4.65
CA GLY A 400 -19.55 12.90 5.31
C GLY A 400 -19.80 12.63 6.80
N GLN A 401 -19.35 11.48 7.33
CA GLN A 401 -19.52 11.07 8.72
C GLN A 401 -18.21 11.05 9.50
N ILE A 402 -17.10 11.42 8.86
CA ILE A 402 -15.78 11.43 9.51
C ILE A 402 -15.77 12.53 10.57
N SER A 403 -15.40 12.15 11.79
CA SER A 403 -15.29 13.06 12.93
C SER A 403 -13.84 13.37 13.34
N CYS A 404 -12.86 12.69 12.74
CA CYS A 404 -11.45 12.84 13.06
C CYS A 404 -10.61 12.62 11.80
N PHE A 405 -9.73 13.57 11.48
CA PHE A 405 -8.72 13.43 10.44
C PHE A 405 -7.35 13.20 11.07
N CYS A 406 -6.65 12.15 10.63
CA CYS A 406 -5.25 11.94 10.97
C CYS A 406 -4.40 12.30 9.77
N PHE A 407 -3.52 13.28 9.93
CA PHE A 407 -2.60 13.71 8.88
C PHE A 407 -1.21 13.15 9.13
N ASP A 408 -0.62 12.57 8.09
CA ASP A 408 0.84 12.48 8.02
C ASP A 408 1.41 13.88 7.73
N LYS A 409 2.65 14.16 8.17
CA LYS A 409 3.27 15.46 7.99
C LYS A 409 3.95 15.57 6.62
N THR A 410 4.94 14.71 6.39
CA THR A 410 5.85 14.83 5.25
C THR A 410 5.16 14.37 3.97
N GLY A 411 5.20 15.18 2.91
CA GLY A 411 4.56 14.87 1.63
C GLY A 411 3.02 15.02 1.62
N THR A 412 2.39 15.10 2.80
CA THR A 412 0.95 15.36 2.94
C THR A 412 0.67 16.83 3.24
N LEU A 413 1.09 17.33 4.42
CA LEU A 413 0.95 18.73 4.83
C LEU A 413 2.10 19.61 4.34
N THR A 414 3.29 19.04 4.21
CA THR A 414 4.45 19.72 3.64
C THR A 414 4.65 19.32 2.18
N GLN A 415 5.32 20.18 1.42
CA GLN A 415 5.90 19.81 0.14
C GLN A 415 6.85 18.60 0.32
N GLU A 416 7.00 17.80 -0.73
CA GLU A 416 7.91 16.64 -0.72
C GLU A 416 9.37 17.07 -0.81
N HIS A 417 9.66 18.25 -1.38
CA HIS A 417 11.01 18.76 -1.49
C HIS A 417 11.40 19.59 -0.26
N LEU A 418 12.67 19.49 0.08
CA LEU A 418 13.30 20.29 1.13
C LEU A 418 13.74 21.62 0.51
N SER A 419 13.32 22.77 1.04
CA SER A 419 13.76 24.08 0.52
C SER A 419 15.01 24.57 1.27
N PHE A 420 15.95 25.15 0.53
CA PHE A 420 17.12 25.79 1.12
C PHE A 420 16.72 27.16 1.69
N ALA A 421 16.91 27.33 3.00
CA ALA A 421 16.55 28.57 3.70
C ALA A 421 17.72 29.56 3.80
N GLY A 422 18.96 29.07 3.84
CA GLY A 422 20.15 29.90 3.91
C GLY A 422 21.34 29.24 4.62
N VAL A 423 22.39 30.02 4.86
CA VAL A 423 23.58 29.60 5.62
C VAL A 423 23.79 30.54 6.81
N ASP A 424 24.11 29.97 7.97
CA ASP A 424 24.64 30.72 9.11
C ASP A 424 26.16 30.48 9.24
N VAL A 425 26.94 31.49 8.83
CA VAL A 425 28.41 31.56 8.97
C VAL A 425 28.80 32.60 10.05
N SER A 426 27.82 33.30 10.64
CA SER A 426 28.04 34.31 11.69
C SER A 426 28.59 33.73 13.00
N LEU A 427 28.69 32.41 13.05
CA LEU A 427 29.20 31.62 14.15
C LEU A 427 30.64 31.96 14.59
N PHE A 428 31.42 32.66 13.76
CA PHE A 428 32.76 33.18 14.10
C PHE A 428 32.83 34.69 14.34
N HIS A 429 31.72 35.42 14.18
CA HIS A 429 31.67 36.87 14.33
C HIS A 429 30.66 37.28 15.42
N SER A 430 31.18 37.76 16.54
CA SER A 430 30.48 38.19 17.74
C SER A 430 29.65 39.49 17.56
N ALA A 431 28.80 39.57 16.53
CA ALA A 431 27.89 40.68 16.34
C ALA A 431 26.45 40.17 16.15
N PRO A 432 25.49 40.55 17.03
CA PRO A 432 24.11 40.11 16.93
C PRO A 432 23.37 40.99 15.91
N SER A 433 23.30 40.55 14.66
CA SER A 433 22.26 41.03 13.74
C SER A 433 21.10 40.04 13.77
N ARG A 434 20.01 40.41 14.45
CA ARG A 434 18.70 39.77 14.25
C ARG A 434 18.28 40.03 12.80
N ALA A 435 18.60 39.11 11.90
CA ALA A 435 18.11 39.13 10.53
C ALA A 435 16.67 38.58 10.51
N THR A 436 15.71 39.46 10.74
CA THR A 436 14.32 39.26 10.34
C THR A 436 14.25 39.35 8.81
N SER A 437 13.63 38.36 8.18
CA SER A 437 13.10 38.34 6.80
C SER A 437 14.06 38.54 5.61
N THR A 438 14.15 37.49 4.79
CA THR A 438 14.16 37.55 3.31
C THR A 438 15.15 38.50 2.63
N GLN A 439 16.44 38.35 2.93
CA GLN A 439 17.49 38.77 2.01
C GLN A 439 18.38 37.57 1.73
N THR A 440 18.62 37.29 0.45
CA THR A 440 19.58 36.29 -0.03
C THR A 440 20.94 36.60 0.56
N ILE A 441 21.28 35.94 1.67
CA ILE A 441 22.62 35.99 2.23
C ILE A 441 23.52 35.38 1.15
N ASP A 442 24.40 36.19 0.57
CA ASP A 442 25.34 35.73 -0.46
C ASP A 442 26.17 34.58 0.14
N ILE A 443 25.97 33.39 -0.39
CA ILE A 443 26.56 32.16 0.13
C ILE A 443 28.08 32.28 -0.04
N PRO A 444 28.89 32.14 1.03
CA PRO A 444 30.34 32.21 0.88
C PRO A 444 30.85 31.20 -0.14
N SER A 445 31.79 31.61 -1.00
CA SER A 445 32.21 30.83 -2.18
C SER A 445 32.67 29.41 -1.85
N ARG A 446 33.40 29.23 -0.74
CA ARG A 446 33.83 27.91 -0.24
C ARG A 446 32.66 27.04 0.23
N PHE A 447 31.69 27.64 0.90
CA PHE A 447 30.49 26.96 1.37
C PHE A 447 29.61 26.52 0.19
N ARG A 448 29.45 27.41 -0.80
CA ARG A 448 28.75 27.14 -2.07
C ARG A 448 29.39 25.96 -2.81
N LEU A 449 30.72 25.93 -2.90
CA LEU A 449 31.46 24.81 -3.51
C LEU A 449 31.28 23.50 -2.72
N GLY A 450 31.22 23.55 -1.39
CA GLY A 450 30.95 22.39 -0.56
C GLY A 450 29.56 21.80 -0.81
N MET A 451 28.53 22.62 -0.93
CA MET A 451 27.17 22.17 -1.31
C MET A 451 27.14 21.55 -2.70
N ALA A 452 27.90 22.13 -3.65
CA ALA A 452 27.96 21.66 -5.03
C ALA A 452 28.74 20.35 -5.24
N THR A 453 29.60 19.95 -4.30
CA THR A 453 30.55 18.83 -4.51
C THR A 453 30.40 17.69 -3.49
N CYS A 454 29.98 18.01 -2.26
CA CYS A 454 29.76 17.04 -1.20
C CYS A 454 28.33 16.48 -1.27
N HIS A 455 28.04 15.68 -2.29
CA HIS A 455 26.72 15.07 -2.47
C HIS A 455 26.79 13.67 -3.11
N GLY A 456 25.73 12.88 -2.88
CA GLY A 456 25.55 11.55 -3.45
C GLY A 456 24.85 11.53 -4.81
N LEU A 457 24.50 12.69 -5.37
CA LEU A 457 23.73 12.75 -6.64
C LEU A 457 24.41 12.01 -7.80
N SER A 458 23.55 11.45 -8.65
CA SER A 458 23.84 10.79 -9.92
C SER A 458 22.99 11.39 -11.04
N GLU A 459 23.51 11.42 -12.26
CA GLU A 459 22.78 11.84 -13.46
C GLU A 459 22.32 10.61 -14.24
N HIS A 460 21.03 10.57 -14.59
CA HIS A 460 20.41 9.50 -15.38
C HIS A 460 19.46 10.14 -16.40
N ASP A 461 19.65 9.84 -17.69
CA ASP A 461 18.90 10.45 -18.81
C ASP A 461 18.84 11.99 -18.78
N GLY A 462 19.94 12.64 -18.34
CA GLY A 462 20.04 14.09 -18.22
C GLY A 462 19.33 14.70 -17.01
N ASN A 463 18.70 13.89 -16.15
CA ASN A 463 18.09 14.34 -14.90
C ASN A 463 18.95 13.94 -13.70
N LEU A 464 19.09 14.86 -12.74
CA LEU A 464 19.76 14.60 -11.47
C LEU A 464 18.84 13.84 -10.52
N GLN A 465 19.36 12.78 -9.91
CA GLN A 465 18.66 11.95 -8.93
C GLN A 465 19.52 11.78 -7.67
N GLY A 466 18.86 11.72 -6.51
CA GLY A 466 19.49 11.45 -5.22
C GLY A 466 18.62 11.88 -4.05
N TYR A 467 19.20 11.98 -2.85
CA TYR A 467 18.47 12.41 -1.66
C TYR A 467 17.98 13.85 -1.78
N LEU A 468 16.78 14.13 -1.23
CA LEU A 468 16.15 15.45 -1.31
C LEU A 468 17.01 16.59 -0.75
N LEU A 469 17.73 16.34 0.35
CA LEU A 469 18.69 17.29 0.91
C LEU A 469 19.82 17.63 -0.08
N ASP A 470 20.34 16.62 -0.78
CA ASP A 470 21.43 16.75 -1.74
C ASP A 470 20.98 17.50 -2.99
N MET A 471 19.75 17.24 -3.44
CA MET A 471 19.12 17.99 -4.53
C MET A 471 18.97 19.46 -4.15
N ALA A 472 18.40 19.75 -2.98
CA ALA A 472 18.22 21.12 -2.49
C ALA A 472 19.55 21.89 -2.36
N MET A 473 20.60 21.23 -1.85
CA MET A 473 21.95 21.80 -1.78
C MET A 473 22.54 22.09 -3.16
N PHE A 474 22.41 21.15 -4.09
CA PHE A 474 22.97 21.28 -5.42
C PHE A 474 22.26 22.37 -6.23
N GLU A 475 20.94 22.44 -6.16
CA GLU A 475 20.13 23.50 -6.77
C GLU A 475 20.49 24.88 -6.21
N ALA A 476 20.59 25.01 -4.88
CA ALA A 476 20.97 26.25 -4.21
C ALA A 476 22.43 26.67 -4.48
N SER A 477 23.30 25.74 -4.89
CA SER A 477 24.69 26.05 -5.22
C SER A 477 24.86 26.73 -6.57
N GLU A 478 23.88 26.62 -7.47
CA GLU A 478 23.90 27.14 -8.84
C GLU A 478 25.07 26.59 -9.70
N PHE A 479 25.53 25.36 -9.44
CA PHE A 479 26.49 24.66 -10.28
C PHE A 479 25.81 23.74 -11.30
N THR A 480 26.60 23.23 -12.25
CA THR A 480 26.22 22.16 -13.18
C THR A 480 27.12 20.95 -12.95
N LEU A 481 26.54 19.75 -12.97
CA LEU A 481 27.25 18.49 -12.75
C LEU A 481 27.40 17.79 -14.09
N ARG A 482 28.62 17.34 -14.40
CA ARG A 482 28.88 16.46 -15.53
C ARG A 482 29.48 15.17 -15.00
N HIS A 483 28.72 14.08 -15.09
CA HIS A 483 29.25 12.77 -14.75
C HIS A 483 30.14 12.22 -15.86
N LEU A 484 31.30 11.70 -15.46
CA LEU A 484 32.21 11.01 -16.37
C LEU A 484 31.88 9.52 -16.37
N HIS A 485 31.13 9.07 -17.38
CA HIS A 485 30.77 7.66 -17.56
C HIS A 485 31.97 6.77 -17.95
N ASN A 486 32.99 7.36 -18.57
CA ASN A 486 34.25 6.69 -18.90
C ASN A 486 35.41 7.33 -18.14
N LYS A 487 36.30 6.51 -17.57
CA LYS A 487 37.56 6.92 -16.90
C LYS A 487 38.56 7.64 -17.83
N THR A 488 38.13 8.10 -19.00
CA THR A 488 38.97 8.69 -20.05
C THR A 488 39.30 10.16 -19.83
N GLU A 489 38.60 10.88 -18.95
CA GLU A 489 38.93 12.27 -18.56
C GLU A 489 39.42 12.35 -17.10
N GLY A 490 40.57 11.73 -16.81
CA GLY A 490 41.26 11.85 -15.53
C GLY A 490 40.69 11.01 -14.38
N ASN A 491 41.37 11.05 -13.24
CA ASN A 491 41.05 10.27 -12.01
C ASN A 491 39.83 10.84 -11.23
N TYR A 492 38.85 11.44 -11.90
CA TYR A 492 37.71 12.09 -11.27
C TYR A 492 36.42 11.28 -11.41
N VAL A 493 35.62 11.22 -10.35
CA VAL A 493 34.30 10.58 -10.28
C VAL A 493 33.23 11.43 -10.98
N ALA A 494 33.35 12.76 -10.87
CA ALA A 494 32.47 13.71 -11.53
C ALA A 494 33.15 15.09 -11.58
N ILE A 495 32.73 15.94 -12.52
CA ILE A 495 33.19 17.31 -12.64
C ILE A 495 32.03 18.26 -12.39
N VAL A 496 32.26 19.26 -11.54
CA VAL A 496 31.30 20.32 -11.21
C VAL A 496 31.78 21.62 -11.85
N ILE A 497 30.90 22.30 -12.58
CA ILE A 497 31.20 23.50 -13.37
C ILE A 497 30.31 24.65 -12.91
N THR A 498 30.93 25.80 -12.66
CA THR A 498 30.21 27.02 -12.24
C THR A 498 29.33 27.53 -13.38
N LYS A 499 28.07 27.91 -13.12
CA LYS A 499 27.20 28.49 -14.18
C LYS A 499 27.70 29.85 -14.65
N ASP A 500 28.23 30.66 -13.75
CA ASP A 500 28.73 32.01 -14.05
C ASP A 500 30.04 32.01 -14.84
N ASP A 501 30.89 31.00 -14.61
CA ASP A 501 32.23 30.91 -15.18
C ASP A 501 32.58 29.45 -15.53
N THR A 502 32.39 29.12 -16.81
CA THR A 502 32.66 27.78 -17.35
C THR A 502 34.15 27.41 -17.36
N SER A 503 35.05 28.37 -17.09
CA SER A 503 36.48 28.10 -16.94
C SER A 503 36.83 27.50 -15.58
N LYS A 504 36.01 27.74 -14.54
CA LYS A 504 36.19 27.18 -13.19
C LYS A 504 35.54 25.80 -13.10
N LYS A 505 36.40 24.78 -13.12
CA LYS A 505 36.03 23.36 -13.02
C LYS A 505 36.62 22.74 -11.77
N TYR A 506 35.79 21.98 -11.07
CA TYR A 506 36.16 21.26 -9.86
C TYR A 506 35.95 19.76 -10.07
N GLY A 507 37.03 18.98 -10.00
CA GLY A 507 37.01 17.53 -10.15
C GLY A 507 36.84 16.85 -8.79
N ILE A 508 35.85 15.97 -8.66
CA ILE A 508 35.64 15.17 -7.46
C ILE A 508 36.51 13.92 -7.58
N ILE A 509 37.54 13.81 -6.74
CA ILE A 509 38.48 12.67 -6.73
C ILE A 509 37.84 11.47 -6.04
N LYS A 510 37.25 11.68 -4.87
CA LYS A 510 36.66 10.62 -4.05
C LYS A 510 35.49 11.15 -3.24
N ARG A 511 34.44 10.33 -3.12
CA ARG A 511 33.30 10.57 -2.24
C ARG A 511 33.30 9.51 -1.15
N PHE A 512 33.09 9.96 0.08
CA PHE A 512 32.79 9.12 1.22
C PHE A 512 31.29 9.21 1.48
N PRO A 513 30.51 8.16 1.17
CA PRO A 513 29.05 8.20 1.27
C PRO A 513 28.60 8.43 2.71
N PHE A 514 27.37 8.90 2.91
CA PHE A 514 26.84 9.12 4.25
C PHE A 514 26.86 7.83 5.07
N ASP A 515 27.51 7.90 6.23
CA ASP A 515 27.54 6.83 7.21
C ASP A 515 26.64 7.22 8.39
N ALA A 516 25.66 6.37 8.71
CA ALA A 516 24.70 6.61 9.79
C ALA A 516 25.35 6.56 11.18
N THR A 517 26.41 5.78 11.37
CA THR A 517 27.14 5.69 12.64
C THR A 517 27.89 6.98 12.93
N CYS A 518 28.55 7.51 11.90
CA CYS A 518 29.32 8.74 11.96
C CYS A 518 28.49 10.01 11.69
N GLN A 519 27.25 9.86 11.22
CA GLN A 519 26.29 10.91 10.85
C GLN A 519 26.85 11.97 9.89
N ARG A 520 27.73 11.58 8.98
CA ARG A 520 28.41 12.50 8.06
C ARG A 520 28.87 11.84 6.75
N SER A 521 29.12 12.67 5.76
CA SER A 521 29.71 12.34 4.46
C SER A 521 30.75 13.39 4.10
N SER A 522 31.69 13.01 3.24
CA SER A 522 32.75 13.91 2.80
C SER A 522 33.13 13.70 1.34
N ALA A 523 33.73 14.72 0.72
CA ALA A 523 34.21 14.67 -0.65
C ALA A 523 35.57 15.33 -0.77
N VAL A 524 36.47 14.68 -1.51
CA VAL A 524 37.79 15.21 -1.89
C VAL A 524 37.67 15.82 -3.28
N VAL A 525 37.97 17.11 -3.38
CA VAL A 525 37.77 17.92 -4.57
C VAL A 525 39.07 18.60 -4.97
N GLU A 526 39.33 18.67 -6.26
CA GLU A 526 40.48 19.37 -6.84
C GLU A 526 40.00 20.46 -7.78
N GLU A 527 40.52 21.68 -7.60
CA GLU A 527 40.34 22.76 -8.56
C GLU A 527 41.28 22.52 -9.75
N ILE A 528 40.72 22.20 -10.92
CA ILE A 528 41.49 21.71 -12.07
C ILE A 528 42.49 22.75 -12.59
N ALA A 529 42.15 24.04 -12.48
CA ALA A 529 43.00 25.12 -12.98
C ALA A 529 44.24 25.37 -12.08
N THR A 530 44.12 25.20 -10.77
CA THR A 530 45.17 25.56 -9.80
C THR A 530 45.85 24.34 -9.17
N GLY A 531 45.26 23.16 -9.29
CA GLY A 531 45.68 21.94 -8.60
C GLY A 531 45.43 21.95 -7.09
N LYS A 532 44.73 22.96 -6.57
CA LYS A 532 44.40 23.04 -5.14
C LYS A 532 43.37 21.99 -4.77
N ARG A 533 43.58 21.35 -3.61
CA ARG A 533 42.69 20.30 -3.11
C ARG A 533 41.96 20.76 -1.87
N PHE A 534 40.67 20.42 -1.81
CA PHE A 534 39.78 20.72 -0.71
C PHE A 534 39.07 19.45 -0.26
N ILE A 535 38.82 19.37 1.03
CA ILE A 535 37.94 18.35 1.61
C ILE A 535 36.74 19.08 2.16
N PHE A 536 35.58 18.67 1.68
CA PHE A 536 34.29 19.14 2.17
C PHE A 536 33.66 18.05 3.01
N VAL A 537 33.15 18.42 4.19
CA VAL A 537 32.43 17.53 5.09
C VAL A 537 31.05 18.11 5.33
N LYS A 538 30.02 17.26 5.29
CA LYS A 538 28.66 17.59 5.71
C LYS A 538 28.11 16.53 6.64
N GLY A 539 27.29 16.91 7.62
CA GLY A 539 26.68 15.97 8.55
C GLY A 539 25.80 16.66 9.59
N SER A 540 25.44 15.94 10.65
CA SER A 540 24.81 16.59 11.81
C SER A 540 25.76 17.64 12.39
N PRO A 541 25.25 18.79 12.88
CA PRO A 541 26.08 19.83 13.49
C PRO A 541 27.02 19.28 14.58
N GLU A 542 26.55 18.34 15.38
CA GLU A 542 27.30 17.68 16.44
C GLU A 542 28.41 16.78 15.88
N ALA A 543 28.14 15.99 14.83
CA ALA A 543 29.13 15.11 14.23
C ALA A 543 30.26 15.88 13.55
N VAL A 544 29.93 16.97 12.84
CA VAL A 544 30.95 17.84 12.23
C VAL A 544 31.71 18.62 13.30
N SER A 545 31.02 19.06 14.36
CA SER A 545 31.67 19.70 15.52
C SER A 545 32.66 18.76 16.21
N ALA A 546 32.36 17.46 16.33
CA ALA A 546 33.20 16.50 17.03
C ALA A 546 34.56 16.26 16.35
N ILE A 547 34.63 16.38 15.03
CA ILE A 547 35.87 16.21 14.25
C ILE A 547 36.62 17.53 14.02
N SER A 548 36.06 18.65 14.45
CA SER A 548 36.58 19.99 14.17
C SER A 548 37.46 20.49 15.29
N THR A 549 38.62 21.07 14.94
CA THR A 549 39.54 21.65 15.94
C THR A 549 39.00 22.95 16.56
N THR A 550 38.20 23.72 15.80
CA THR A 550 37.60 24.98 16.24
C THR A 550 36.11 24.97 15.94
N THR A 551 35.30 25.20 16.96
CA THR A 551 33.83 25.23 16.84
C THR A 551 33.25 26.40 17.61
N PRO A 552 32.11 26.96 17.17
CA PRO A 552 31.45 28.07 17.85
C PRO A 552 30.92 27.63 19.23
N PRO A 553 31.11 28.43 20.29
CA PRO A 553 30.63 28.07 21.64
C PRO A 553 29.10 27.96 21.71
N ASP A 554 28.37 28.77 20.93
CA ASP A 554 26.90 28.81 20.92
C ASP A 554 26.25 27.84 19.92
N LEU A 555 27.02 26.96 19.28
CA LEU A 555 26.56 26.08 18.20
C LEU A 555 25.34 25.25 18.63
N LYS A 556 25.39 24.64 19.82
CA LYS A 556 24.30 23.81 20.34
C LYS A 556 23.02 24.61 20.56
N HIS A 557 23.13 25.81 21.14
CA HIS A 557 21.98 26.68 21.41
C HIS A 557 21.33 27.17 20.11
N LYS A 558 22.14 27.61 19.13
CA LYS A 558 21.64 28.02 17.81
C LYS A 558 20.96 26.87 17.06
N THR A 559 21.57 25.69 17.05
CA THR A 559 21.00 24.50 16.39
C THR A 559 19.65 24.13 17.01
N LEU A 560 19.53 24.20 18.34
CA LEU A 560 18.25 23.97 19.04
C LEU A 560 17.21 25.03 18.70
N SER A 561 17.60 26.31 18.62
CA SER A 561 16.69 27.40 18.22
C SER A 561 16.17 27.20 16.80
N TYR A 562 17.05 26.92 15.84
CA TYR A 562 16.65 26.66 14.46
C TYR A 562 15.76 25.41 14.34
N SER A 563 16.09 24.35 15.08
CA SER A 563 15.26 23.14 15.12
C SER A 563 13.87 23.41 15.72
N ALA A 564 13.76 24.27 16.74
CA ALA A 564 12.49 24.69 17.32
C ALA A 564 11.63 25.50 16.33
N ASP A 565 12.27 26.29 15.47
CA ASP A 565 11.61 27.01 14.37
C ASP A 565 11.30 26.12 13.15
N GLY A 566 11.61 24.82 13.24
CA GLY A 566 11.32 23.82 12.22
C GLY A 566 12.33 23.75 11.08
N TYR A 567 13.52 24.34 11.25
CA TYR A 567 14.61 24.19 10.29
C TYR A 567 15.38 22.89 10.52
N TYR A 568 15.73 22.24 9.42
CA TYR A 568 16.67 21.13 9.39
C TYR A 568 18.08 21.70 9.21
N CYS A 569 18.96 21.46 10.20
CA CYS A 569 20.30 22.04 10.26
C CYS A 569 21.36 21.03 9.84
N ILE A 570 22.24 21.40 8.92
CA ILE A 570 23.39 20.60 8.49
C ILE A 570 24.68 21.35 8.79
N GLY A 571 25.57 20.69 9.54
CA GLY A 571 26.93 21.19 9.76
C GLY A 571 27.78 21.00 8.51
N PHE A 572 28.57 22.02 8.18
CA PHE A 572 29.52 22.00 7.07
C PHE A 572 30.94 22.28 7.56
N GLY A 573 31.89 21.55 6.99
CA GLY A 573 33.30 21.65 7.27
C GLY A 573 34.13 21.75 6.00
N VAL A 574 35.20 22.54 6.03
CA VAL A 574 36.13 22.69 4.91
C VAL A 574 37.56 22.59 5.42
N LYS A 575 38.40 21.85 4.70
CA LYS A 575 39.86 21.78 4.90
C LYS A 575 40.58 21.91 3.57
N GLU A 576 41.45 22.89 3.45
CA GLU A 576 42.38 23.00 2.31
C GLU A 576 43.57 22.06 2.55
N LEU A 577 43.88 21.22 1.57
CA LEU A 577 44.98 20.27 1.64
C LEU A 577 46.25 20.89 1.06
N ASN A 578 47.36 20.74 1.79
CA ASN A 578 48.67 21.10 1.27
C ASN A 578 49.11 20.08 0.20
N PRO A 579 49.51 20.54 -1.00
CA PRO A 579 49.89 19.65 -2.11
C PRO A 579 51.15 18.81 -1.83
N SER A 580 51.94 19.18 -0.81
CA SER A 580 53.20 18.52 -0.45
C SER A 580 53.04 17.25 0.41
N ILE A 581 51.83 16.93 0.88
CA ILE A 581 51.56 15.79 1.76
C ILE A 581 50.79 14.72 0.97
N SER A 582 51.35 13.51 0.89
CA SER A 582 50.64 12.34 0.35
C SER A 582 49.59 11.89 1.37
N PHE A 583 48.31 12.10 1.07
CA PHE A 583 47.22 11.59 1.88
C PHE A 583 46.81 10.20 1.39
N ASP A 584 46.66 9.26 2.32
CA ASP A 584 45.93 8.02 2.02
C ASP A 584 44.44 8.33 2.00
N PHE A 585 43.87 8.43 0.81
CA PHE A 585 42.45 8.68 0.62
C PHE A 585 41.56 7.49 1.06
N ASN A 586 42.11 6.41 1.61
CA ASN A 586 41.32 5.30 2.14
C ASN A 586 40.91 5.48 3.61
N SER A 587 41.63 6.29 4.40
CA SER A 587 41.27 6.54 5.79
C SER A 587 40.45 7.84 5.93
N ARG A 588 39.16 7.71 6.24
CA ARG A 588 38.24 8.85 6.40
C ARG A 588 38.68 9.81 7.51
N GLU A 589 39.16 9.25 8.62
CA GLU A 589 39.48 9.98 9.86
C GLU A 589 40.69 10.92 9.73
N GLN A 590 41.63 10.62 8.83
CA GLN A 590 42.82 11.45 8.60
C GLN A 590 42.54 12.69 7.76
N VAL A 591 41.42 12.67 7.03
CA VAL A 591 41.08 13.61 5.98
C VAL A 591 40.09 14.66 6.52
N GLU A 592 39.05 14.22 7.24
CA GLU A 592 37.98 15.08 7.77
C GLU A 592 38.44 15.99 8.94
N ASN A 593 38.36 17.31 8.76
CA ASN A 593 38.51 18.31 9.85
C ASN A 593 37.89 19.65 9.38
N GLY A 594 37.49 20.50 10.32
CA GLY A 594 37.07 21.88 10.11
C GLY A 594 35.56 22.08 10.24
N PHE A 595 35.17 23.22 10.79
CA PHE A 595 33.78 23.68 10.87
C PHE A 595 33.70 25.07 10.25
N GLU A 596 32.86 25.23 9.23
CA GLU A 596 32.68 26.49 8.50
C GLU A 596 31.35 27.16 8.89
N GLY A 597 30.27 26.40 9.01
CA GLY A 597 28.95 26.96 9.31
C GLY A 597 27.81 25.95 9.25
N LEU A 598 26.58 26.46 9.33
CA LEU A 598 25.35 25.69 9.23
C LEU A 598 24.59 26.01 7.94
N ALA A 599 24.19 24.97 7.20
CA ALA A 599 23.18 25.09 6.16
C ALA A 599 21.79 24.81 6.76
N LEU A 600 20.83 25.69 6.48
CA LEU A 600 19.48 25.63 7.01
C LEU A 600 18.51 25.26 5.89
N PHE A 601 17.63 24.31 6.17
CA PHE A 601 16.60 23.86 5.26
C PHE A 601 15.24 23.84 5.94
N LYS A 602 14.16 23.92 5.16
CA LYS A 602 12.81 23.88 5.69
C LYS A 602 11.91 23.00 4.84
N ASN A 603 11.04 22.23 5.48
CA ASN A 603 9.91 21.62 4.80
C ASN A 603 8.78 22.65 4.78
N GLU A 604 8.61 23.28 3.63
CA GLU A 604 7.54 24.25 3.45
C GLU A 604 6.18 23.55 3.47
N LEU A 605 5.18 24.23 4.04
CA LEU A 605 3.80 23.78 3.97
C LEU A 605 3.33 23.90 2.52
N LYS A 606 2.47 22.97 2.08
CA LYS A 606 1.79 23.17 0.80
C LYS A 606 0.90 24.41 0.88
N PRO A 607 0.76 25.19 -0.20
CA PRO A 607 -0.02 26.42 -0.18
C PRO A 607 -1.48 26.18 0.24
N GLU A 608 -2.03 25.00 -0.05
CA GLU A 608 -3.40 24.61 0.30
C GLU A 608 -3.56 24.19 1.77
N THR A 609 -2.48 23.79 2.45
CA THR A 609 -2.56 23.19 3.78
C THR A 609 -3.21 24.09 4.81
N LYS A 610 -2.88 25.39 4.80
CA LYS A 610 -3.43 26.34 5.77
C LYS A 610 -4.95 26.46 5.62
N ASN A 611 -5.41 26.73 4.41
CA ASN A 611 -6.83 26.89 4.12
C ASN A 611 -7.62 25.60 4.39
N MET A 612 -7.04 24.44 4.05
CA MET A 612 -7.66 23.14 4.30
C MET A 612 -7.87 22.86 5.79
N ILE A 613 -6.87 23.15 6.64
CA ILE A 613 -7.00 22.98 8.09
C ILE A 613 -8.02 23.96 8.67
N GLU A 614 -8.07 25.21 8.18
CA GLU A 614 -9.07 26.20 8.60
C GLU A 614 -10.49 25.75 8.23
N GLU A 615 -10.71 25.20 7.03
CA GLU A 615 -12.03 24.64 6.63
C GLU A 615 -12.46 23.45 7.51
N LEU A 616 -11.53 22.56 7.85
CA LEU A 616 -11.83 21.41 8.73
C LEU A 616 -12.15 21.84 10.17
N ASP A 617 -11.48 22.89 10.66
CA ASP A 617 -11.74 23.48 11.98
C ASP A 617 -13.13 24.15 12.00
N ILE A 618 -13.51 24.87 10.93
CA ILE A 618 -14.85 25.43 10.74
C ILE A 618 -15.92 24.31 10.70
N ALA A 619 -15.62 23.20 10.04
CA ALA A 619 -16.51 22.05 9.96
C ALA A 619 -16.63 21.26 11.28
N VAL A 620 -15.92 21.67 12.34
CA VAL A 620 -15.91 21.03 13.67
C VAL A 620 -15.53 19.54 13.59
N ILE A 621 -14.62 19.20 12.67
CA ILE A 621 -14.16 17.82 12.47
C ILE A 621 -12.97 17.53 13.40
N ASP A 622 -13.24 17.62 14.70
CA ASP A 622 -12.56 16.98 15.82
C ASP A 622 -13.34 17.48 17.05
N GLY A 623 -14.21 16.63 17.60
CA GLY A 623 -15.20 16.97 18.64
C GLY A 623 -14.61 17.39 20.00
N GLY A 624 -13.42 17.97 20.04
CA GLY A 624 -12.70 18.38 21.24
C GLY A 624 -12.69 19.89 21.53
N ARG A 625 -12.96 20.78 20.56
CA ARG A 625 -12.93 22.24 20.85
C ARG A 625 -14.15 22.78 21.58
N ALA A 626 -15.25 22.02 21.66
CA ALA A 626 -16.39 22.37 22.53
C ALA A 626 -16.18 21.97 24.02
N ALA A 627 -15.13 21.22 24.36
CA ALA A 627 -14.86 20.75 25.73
C ALA A 627 -13.66 21.43 26.43
N LEU A 628 -12.93 22.30 25.72
CA LEU A 628 -11.78 23.05 26.27
C LEU A 628 -12.06 24.56 26.32
N ALA A 629 -13.29 24.94 26.67
CA ALA A 629 -13.52 26.25 27.28
C ALA A 629 -12.80 26.25 28.65
N VAL A 630 -11.53 26.68 28.62
CA VAL A 630 -10.80 27.11 29.80
C VAL A 630 -11.72 28.09 30.54
N PRO A 631 -12.10 27.84 31.80
CA PRO A 631 -12.86 28.83 32.55
C PRO A 631 -11.98 30.06 32.66
N GLU A 632 -12.49 31.20 32.17
CA GLU A 632 -11.97 32.51 32.51
C GLU A 632 -11.70 32.54 34.03
N ARG A 633 -10.42 32.61 34.40
CA ARG A 633 -10.05 33.01 35.75
C ARG A 633 -10.57 34.43 35.93
N LYS A 634 -11.73 34.55 36.58
CA LYS A 634 -12.10 35.77 37.30
C LYS A 634 -11.23 35.89 38.55
N ALA A 635 -10.73 37.10 38.74
CA ALA A 635 -9.88 37.64 39.81
C ALA A 635 -8.38 37.35 39.69
#